data_AF-A0A1M6EBB8-F1
#
_entry.id   AF-A0A1M6EBB8-F1
#
_cell.length_a   1.000
_cell.length_b   1.000
_cell.length_c   1.000
_cell.angle_alpha   90.00
_cell.angle_beta   90.00
_cell.angle_gamma   90.00
#
_symmetry.space_group_name_H-M   'P 1'
#
loop_
_entity.id
_entity.type
_entity.pdbx_description
1 polymer ?
#
loop_
_entity_poly.entity_id
_entity_poly.type
_entity_poly.pdbx_seq_one_letter_code
_entity_poly.pdbx_strand_id
1 'polypeptide(L)'
;MKIGDVFIQGGSPGHAVVVVDMAEHFQTGKKIFLLAQSYMPAQEIQVLKNPMDDQISPWYSLDFEGQLKTPEWSFDRKNLKRFPEN
;
A
#
# COMPACT_ATOMS: atom_id res chain seq x y z
N MET A 1 -1.05 9.66 -5.65
CA MET A 1 -0.23 8.74 -4.84
C MET A 1 1.17 8.75 -5.41
N LYS A 2 2.19 8.72 -4.55
CA LYS A 2 3.60 8.57 -4.91
C LYS A 2 4.35 7.73 -3.87
N ILE A 3 5.56 7.29 -4.23
CA ILE A 3 6.46 6.58 -3.31
C ILE A 3 6.64 7.39 -2.01
N GLY A 4 6.62 6.70 -0.87
CA GLY A 4 6.66 7.27 0.46
C GLY A 4 5.31 7.72 1.02
N ASP A 5 4.22 7.65 0.26
CA ASP A 5 2.87 7.77 0.84
C ASP A 5 2.58 6.58 1.77
N VAL A 6 1.77 6.80 2.80
CA VAL A 6 1.47 5.80 3.84
C VAL A 6 -0.02 5.59 3.94
N PHE A 7 -0.48 4.34 3.88
CA PHE A 7 -1.82 3.99 4.33
C PHE A 7 -1.79 3.78 5.84
N ILE A 8 -2.54 4.58 6.59
CA ILE A 8 -2.51 4.58 8.05
C ILE A 8 -3.92 4.64 8.66
N GLN A 9 -4.15 3.76 9.64
CA GLN A 9 -5.30 3.78 10.53
C GLN A 9 -4.78 3.96 11.96
N GLY A 10 -5.06 5.11 12.57
CA GLY A 10 -4.73 5.36 13.97
C GLY A 10 -5.67 4.60 14.90
N GLY A 11 -5.22 4.32 16.12
CA GLY A 11 -5.99 3.57 17.12
C GLY A 11 -5.12 2.69 18.00
N SER A 12 -5.75 1.88 18.84
CA SER A 12 -5.10 0.81 19.61
C SER A 12 -6.00 -0.45 19.55
N PRO A 13 -5.75 -1.35 18.58
CA PRO A 13 -4.64 -1.37 17.64
C PRO A 13 -4.82 -0.36 16.47
N GLY A 14 -3.70 0.12 15.94
CA GLY A 14 -3.62 0.87 14.68
C GLY A 14 -2.54 0.25 13.80
N HIS A 15 -2.52 0.60 12.50
CA HIS A 15 -1.57 0.01 11.55
C HIS A 15 -1.18 0.97 10.43
N ALA A 16 0.03 0.78 9.92
CA ALA A 16 0.57 1.57 8.83
C ALA A 16 1.32 0.68 7.83
N VAL A 17 1.12 0.96 6.54
CA VAL A 17 1.89 0.35 5.44
C VAL A 17 2.34 1.45 4.49
N VAL A 18 3.55 1.31 3.93
CA VAL A 18 4.18 2.36 3.10
C VAL A 18 4.24 1.94 1.64
N VAL A 19 4.00 2.89 0.74
CA VAL A 19 4.22 2.71 -0.70
C VAL A 19 5.72 2.79 -0.98
N VAL A 20 6.32 1.68 -1.39
CA VAL A 20 7.78 1.58 -1.60
C VAL A 20 8.20 1.71 -3.06
N ASP A 21 7.30 1.41 -4.00
CA ASP A 21 7.57 1.56 -5.43
C ASP A 21 6.27 1.74 -6.23
N MET A 22 6.39 2.28 -7.45
CA MET A 22 5.30 2.46 -8.40
C MET A 22 5.78 2.23 -9.83
N ALA A 23 4.96 1.55 -10.63
CA ALA A 23 5.20 1.37 -12.06
C ALA A 23 3.99 1.82 -12.88
N GLU A 24 4.24 2.22 -14.13
CA GLU A 24 3.21 2.71 -15.05
C GLU A 24 3.32 1.97 -16.38
N HIS A 25 2.19 1.45 -16.86
CA HIS A 25 2.12 0.81 -18.16
C HIS A 25 2.17 1.87 -19.27
N PHE A 26 3.25 1.86 -20.06
CA PHE A 26 3.57 2.92 -21.02
C PHE A 26 2.45 3.27 -22.02
N GLN A 27 1.68 2.28 -22.47
CA GLN A 27 0.63 2.51 -23.48
C GLN A 27 -0.72 2.93 -22.90
N THR A 28 -1.04 2.50 -21.67
CA THR A 28 -2.39 2.67 -21.09
C THR A 28 -2.42 3.67 -19.94
N GLY A 29 -1.26 4.06 -19.41
CA GLY A 29 -1.14 4.92 -18.23
C GLY A 29 -1.59 4.27 -16.92
N LYS A 30 -2.01 2.98 -16.94
CA LYS A 30 -2.40 2.25 -15.73
C LYS A 30 -1.22 2.14 -14.79
N LYS A 31 -1.45 2.42 -13.51
CA LYS A 31 -0.39 2.41 -12.49
C LYS A 31 -0.59 1.28 -11.51
N ILE A 32 0.52 0.71 -11.10
CA ILE A 32 0.60 -0.29 -10.03
C ILE A 32 1.59 0.17 -8.95
N PHE A 33 1.47 -0.37 -7.74
CA PHE A 33 2.32 0.00 -6.62
C PHE A 33 2.64 -1.18 -5.70
N LEU A 34 3.77 -1.08 -4.98
CA LEU A 34 4.16 -2.02 -3.93
C LEU A 34 3.95 -1.42 -2.55
N LEU A 35 3.57 -2.29 -1.62
CA LEU A 35 3.45 -1.96 -0.21
C LEU A 35 4.46 -2.76 0.61
N ALA A 36 4.96 -2.14 1.67
CA ALA A 36 5.75 -2.82 2.69
C ALA A 36 5.25 -2.51 4.10
N GLN A 37 5.43 -3.47 5.01
CA GLN A 37 5.12 -3.30 6.43
C GLN A 37 6.14 -4.02 7.32
N SER A 38 6.14 -3.65 8.60
CA SER A 38 6.77 -4.40 9.69
C SER A 38 5.76 -4.56 10.83
N TYR A 39 6.03 -5.44 11.78
CA TYR A 39 5.25 -5.58 13.02
C TYR A 39 5.96 -4.92 14.19
N MET A 40 5.28 -4.78 15.32
CA MET A 40 5.93 -4.39 16.58
C MET A 40 6.08 -5.63 17.47
N PRO A 41 7.27 -5.90 18.04
CA PRO A 41 8.53 -5.20 17.79
C PRO A 41 9.04 -5.43 16.36
N ALA A 42 9.52 -4.37 15.70
CA ALA A 42 9.96 -4.46 14.31
C ALA A 42 11.29 -5.21 14.23
N GLN A 43 11.25 -6.39 13.61
CA GLN A 43 12.43 -7.20 13.36
C GLN A 43 12.85 -7.09 11.89
N GLU A 44 11.87 -7.05 10.96
CA GLU A 44 12.11 -7.01 9.51
C GLU A 44 11.00 -6.22 8.79
N ILE A 45 11.33 -5.65 7.63
CA ILE A 45 10.38 -5.04 6.69
C ILE A 45 10.13 -6.03 5.55
N GLN A 46 8.87 -6.28 5.23
CA GLN A 46 8.46 -7.25 4.21
C GLN A 46 7.54 -6.59 3.18
N VAL A 47 7.72 -6.96 1.90
CA VAL A 47 6.79 -6.58 0.82
C VAL A 47 5.51 -7.39 0.97
N LEU A 48 4.36 -6.73 0.84
CA LEU A 48 3.05 -7.36 1.05
C LEU A 48 2.59 -8.12 -0.18
N LYS A 49 2.13 -9.36 0.03
CA LYS A 49 1.39 -10.10 -0.99
C LYS A 49 0.07 -9.38 -1.28
N ASN A 50 -0.29 -9.23 -2.55
CA ASN A 50 -1.60 -8.72 -2.96
C ASN A 50 -2.65 -9.86 -2.92
N PRO A 51 -3.60 -9.88 -1.98
CA PRO A 51 -4.66 -10.90 -1.93
C PRO A 51 -5.83 -10.60 -2.89
N MET A 52 -5.87 -9.41 -3.52
CA MET A 52 -6.95 -9.01 -4.41
C MET A 52 -6.75 -9.49 -5.85
N ASP A 53 -5.49 -9.73 -6.25
CA ASP A 53 -5.15 -10.19 -7.59
C ASP A 53 -3.83 -10.98 -7.58
N ASP A 54 -3.93 -12.30 -7.64
CA ASP A 54 -2.77 -13.20 -7.66
C ASP A 54 -1.93 -13.08 -8.94
N GLN A 55 -2.47 -12.54 -10.05
CA GLN A 55 -1.72 -12.44 -11.32
C GLN A 55 -0.66 -11.33 -11.29
N ILE A 56 -0.95 -10.24 -10.59
CA ILE A 56 -0.03 -9.09 -10.46
C ILE A 56 0.69 -9.06 -9.11
N SER A 57 0.30 -9.90 -8.16
CA SER A 57 0.95 -9.97 -6.83
C SER A 57 2.48 -10.09 -6.95
N PRO A 58 3.26 -9.30 -6.20
CA PRO A 58 2.87 -8.47 -5.05
C PRO A 58 2.37 -7.06 -5.39
N TRP A 59 2.22 -6.70 -6.66
CA TRP A 59 1.75 -5.39 -7.06
C TRP A 59 0.25 -5.21 -6.84
N TYR A 60 -0.14 -3.98 -6.52
CA TYR A 60 -1.53 -3.54 -6.40
C TYR A 60 -1.85 -2.56 -7.53
N SER A 61 -3.03 -2.68 -8.13
CA SER A 61 -3.53 -1.69 -9.10
C SER A 61 -3.94 -0.41 -8.38
N LEU A 62 -3.58 0.76 -8.91
CA LEU A 62 -4.04 2.07 -8.40
C LEU A 62 -5.55 2.29 -8.62
N ASP A 63 -6.12 1.56 -9.58
CA ASP A 63 -7.53 1.62 -9.97
C ASP A 63 -8.40 0.65 -9.15
N PHE A 64 -7.94 0.22 -7.97
CA PHE A 64 -8.72 -0.68 -7.11
C PHE A 64 -10.07 -0.06 -6.68
N GLU A 65 -11.11 -0.89 -6.66
CA GLU A 65 -12.43 -0.49 -6.18
C GLU A 65 -12.63 -0.86 -4.70
N GLY A 66 -13.42 -0.06 -3.98
CA GLY A 66 -13.68 -0.27 -2.57
C GLY A 66 -12.45 -0.08 -1.69
N GLN A 67 -12.16 -1.08 -0.85
CA GLN A 67 -11.05 -1.06 0.10
C GLN A 67 -9.82 -1.76 -0.47
N LEU A 68 -8.65 -1.19 -0.17
CA LEU A 68 -7.37 -1.84 -0.41
C LEU A 68 -7.16 -2.92 0.64
N LYS A 69 -7.21 -4.19 0.24
CA LYS A 69 -6.97 -5.32 1.12
C LYS A 69 -5.50 -5.72 1.08
N THR A 70 -4.83 -5.66 2.21
CA THR A 70 -3.52 -6.30 2.43
C THR A 70 -3.76 -7.66 3.10
N PRO A 71 -2.72 -8.50 3.31
CA PRO A 71 -2.89 -9.79 3.97
C PRO A 71 -3.59 -9.73 5.33
N GLU A 72 -3.53 -8.59 6.03
CA GLU A 72 -4.02 -8.47 7.41
C GLU A 72 -4.94 -7.28 7.66
N TRP A 73 -4.83 -6.22 6.86
CA TRP A 73 -5.55 -4.97 7.08
C TRP A 73 -6.27 -4.55 5.82
N SER A 74 -7.37 -3.81 6.00
CA SER A 74 -8.10 -3.19 4.89
C SER A 74 -8.09 -1.69 5.07
N PHE A 75 -7.76 -0.95 4.01
CA PHE A 75 -7.65 0.50 4.04
C PHE A 75 -8.67 1.14 3.11
N ASP A 76 -9.34 2.17 3.61
CA ASP A 76 -10.10 3.11 2.78
C ASP A 76 -9.14 4.08 2.09
N ARG A 77 -9.54 4.64 0.93
CA ARG A 77 -8.75 5.68 0.25
C ARG A 77 -8.40 6.88 1.15
N LYS A 78 -9.27 7.21 2.12
CA LYS A 78 -9.03 8.29 3.11
C LYS A 78 -7.88 8.01 4.08
N ASN A 79 -7.47 6.75 4.22
CA ASN A 79 -6.33 6.34 5.04
C ASN A 79 -4.98 6.65 4.39
N LEU A 80 -4.94 6.98 3.09
CA LEU A 80 -3.72 7.43 2.44
C LEU A 80 -3.32 8.81 2.96
N LYS A 81 -2.10 8.92 3.47
CA LYS A 81 -1.49 10.14 4.02
C LYS A 81 -0.10 10.32 3.44
N ARG A 82 0.33 11.58 3.43
CA ARG A 82 1.70 11.96 3.10
C ARG A 82 2.19 13.00 4.09
N PHE A 83 3.46 12.90 4.46
CA PHE A 83 4.14 13.95 5.20
C PHE A 83 4.28 15.22 4.34
N PRO A 84 4.16 16.42 4.93
CA PRO A 84 4.42 17.67 4.22
C PRO A 84 5.87 17.71 3.73
N GLU A 85 6.09 18.38 2.60
CA GLU A 85 7.43 18.73 2.16
C GLU A 85 7.90 19.95 2.96
N ASN A 86 9.14 19.89 3.46
CA ASN A 86 9.78 21.00 4.19
C ASN A 86 10.35 22.02 3.21
#